data_AF-A0A6M0RUN4-F1
#
_entry.id   AF-A0A6M0RUN4-F1
#
_cell.length_a   1.000
_cell.length_b   1.000
_cell.length_c   1.000
_cell.angle_alpha   90.00
_cell.angle_beta   90.00
_cell.angle_gamma   90.00
#
_symmetry.space_group_name_H-M   'P 1'
#
loop_
_entity.id
_entity.type
_entity.pdbx_description
1 polymer ?
#
loop_
_entity_poly.entity_id
_entity_poly.type
_entity_poly.pdbx_seq_one_letter_code
_entity_poly.pdbx_strand_id
1 'polypeptide(L)'
;MDSWIDEDDELLDFKELRSQLFTTYQQQTSLRKSIVQLLSIFYGPTSLANATTALNYVGITTKTGKTITPSSLKTQITGLINDKLLIYGAGHLPQCHPLIVEQVTRDVVQSGPFEPMLQAVRNIFHPHRQYSGRVNRIRHICRSKDELYREARLALYEQDYDALPQLFLDYSNYNYYATPVALEDFLLDVVNNPFDVTWLQRLPAEHYSMVLKTLLVGATASLKPADQLLDLLENHPADSSEFNVLLVEQYLLRNRLTEAEVILDKTVD
;
A
#
# COMPACT_ATOMS: atom_id res chain seq x y z
N MET A 1 -27.94 25.13 -6.70
CA MET A 1 -27.47 24.77 -8.05
C MET A 1 -26.20 23.99 -7.79
N ASP A 2 -26.40 22.75 -7.38
CA ASP A 2 -25.29 21.88 -7.01
C ASP A 2 -24.60 21.44 -8.29
N SER A 3 -23.32 21.82 -8.38
CA SER A 3 -22.42 21.40 -9.44
C SER A 3 -22.29 19.89 -9.33
N TRP A 4 -22.92 19.17 -10.25
CA TRP A 4 -22.61 17.78 -10.53
C TRP A 4 -21.18 17.76 -11.07
N ILE A 5 -20.20 17.69 -10.16
CA ILE A 5 -18.83 17.30 -10.53
C ILE A 5 -18.94 15.83 -10.87
N ASP A 6 -18.62 15.49 -12.12
CA ASP A 6 -18.66 14.12 -12.61
C ASP A 6 -17.58 13.30 -11.88
N GLU A 7 -17.94 12.15 -11.29
CA GLU A 7 -16.97 11.30 -10.57
C GLU A 7 -15.82 10.88 -11.49
N ASP A 8 -16.07 10.80 -12.80
CA ASP A 8 -15.07 10.53 -13.83
C ASP A 8 -14.06 11.67 -13.99
N ASP A 9 -14.48 12.94 -13.87
CA ASP A 9 -13.58 14.11 -13.91
C ASP A 9 -12.69 14.15 -12.65
N GLU A 10 -13.23 13.79 -11.49
CA GLU A 10 -12.46 13.71 -10.24
C GLU A 10 -11.41 12.57 -10.29
N LEU A 11 -11.79 11.42 -10.86
CA LEU A 11 -10.87 10.29 -11.08
C LEU A 11 -9.76 10.60 -12.09
N LEU A 12 -10.07 11.37 -13.14
CA LEU A 12 -9.09 11.85 -14.11
C LEU A 12 -8.10 12.83 -13.45
N ASP A 13 -8.59 13.77 -12.63
CA ASP A 13 -7.76 14.70 -11.86
C ASP A 13 -6.81 13.96 -10.89
N PHE A 14 -7.29 12.94 -10.17
CA PHE A 14 -6.42 12.15 -9.29
C PHE A 14 -5.34 11.36 -10.03
N LYS A 15 -5.64 10.80 -11.22
CA LYS A 15 -4.63 10.10 -12.04
C LYS A 15 -3.57 11.07 -12.54
N GLU A 16 -3.97 12.24 -13.01
CA GLU A 16 -3.05 13.26 -13.49
C GLU A 16 -2.19 13.82 -12.36
N LEU A 17 -2.80 14.20 -11.23
CA LEU A 17 -2.12 14.65 -10.03
C LEU A 17 -1.10 13.62 -9.53
N ARG A 18 -1.49 12.34 -9.47
CA ARG A 18 -0.58 11.25 -9.09
C ARG A 18 0.64 11.19 -10.02
N SER A 19 0.43 11.25 -11.34
CA SER A 19 1.51 11.22 -12.33
C SER A 19 2.46 12.41 -12.18
N GLN A 20 1.91 13.61 -11.97
CA GLN A 20 2.67 14.84 -11.72
C GLN A 20 3.51 14.74 -10.43
N LEU A 21 2.91 14.25 -9.34
CA LEU A 21 3.60 14.04 -8.06
C LEU A 21 4.74 13.03 -8.20
N PHE A 22 4.52 11.90 -8.86
CA PHE A 22 5.57 10.89 -9.02
C PHE A 22 6.70 11.38 -9.93
N THR A 23 6.40 12.12 -10.99
CA THR A 23 7.40 12.80 -11.84
C THR A 23 8.21 13.80 -11.03
N THR A 24 7.55 14.61 -10.19
CA THR A 24 8.20 15.58 -9.30
C THR A 24 9.13 14.86 -8.32
N TYR A 25 8.70 13.74 -7.73
CA TYR A 25 9.52 12.89 -6.89
C TYR A 25 10.77 12.40 -7.63
N GLN A 26 10.63 11.92 -8.87
CA GLN A 26 11.76 11.44 -9.69
C GLN A 26 12.78 12.53 -10.03
N GLN A 27 12.40 13.81 -9.99
CA GLN A 27 13.30 14.94 -10.27
C GLN A 27 13.98 15.50 -9.01
N GLN A 28 13.61 15.03 -7.82
CA GLN A 28 14.21 15.51 -6.57
C GLN A 28 15.69 15.12 -6.44
N THR A 29 16.43 15.92 -5.67
CA THR A 29 17.81 15.58 -5.27
C THR A 29 17.86 14.28 -4.47
N SER A 30 18.99 13.57 -4.48
CA SER A 30 19.15 12.29 -3.76
C SER A 30 18.71 12.35 -2.30
N LEU A 31 19.09 13.41 -1.56
CA LEU A 31 18.68 13.61 -0.17
C LEU A 31 17.15 13.71 -0.03
N ARG A 32 16.51 14.53 -0.88
CA ARG A 32 15.07 14.73 -0.84
C ARG A 32 14.30 13.48 -1.23
N LYS A 33 14.78 12.73 -2.24
CA LYS A 33 14.24 11.40 -2.57
C LYS A 33 14.31 10.49 -1.35
N SER A 34 15.47 10.35 -0.71
CA SER A 34 15.62 9.48 0.45
C SER A 34 14.72 9.87 1.63
N ILE A 35 14.41 11.17 1.81
CA ILE A 35 13.42 11.62 2.81
C ILE A 35 12.01 11.15 2.45
N VAL A 36 11.57 11.33 1.20
CA VAL A 36 10.24 10.88 0.74
C VAL A 36 10.13 9.36 0.81
N GLN A 37 11.18 8.64 0.39
CA GLN A 37 11.32 7.19 0.47
C GLN A 37 11.17 6.69 1.91
N LEU A 38 11.92 7.26 2.85
CA LEU A 38 11.82 6.89 4.26
C LEU A 38 10.42 7.17 4.83
N LEU A 39 9.83 8.33 4.52
CA LEU A 39 8.48 8.67 4.98
C LEU A 39 7.40 7.80 4.33
N SER A 40 7.64 7.24 3.14
CA SER A 40 6.74 6.25 2.53
C SER A 40 6.74 4.91 3.28
N ILE A 41 7.87 4.53 3.87
CA ILE A 41 8.01 3.33 4.71
C ILE A 41 7.39 3.57 6.11
N PHE A 42 7.55 4.77 6.66
CA PHE A 42 6.80 5.16 7.87
C PHE A 42 5.29 5.15 7.66
N TYR A 43 4.82 5.30 6.42
CA TYR A 43 3.41 5.35 6.01
C TYR A 43 2.63 6.56 6.58
N GLY A 44 2.51 6.62 7.91
CA GLY A 44 1.77 7.64 8.63
C GLY A 44 2.62 8.85 9.09
N PRO A 45 1.96 9.81 9.76
CA PRO A 45 2.60 11.04 10.24
C PRO A 45 3.74 10.76 11.21
N THR A 46 4.92 11.33 10.95
CA THR A 46 6.16 11.03 11.70
C THR A 46 6.86 12.28 12.21
N SER A 47 7.36 12.25 13.44
CA SER A 47 8.07 13.39 14.02
C SER A 47 9.41 13.66 13.34
N LEU A 48 9.85 14.94 13.34
CA LEU A 48 11.18 15.31 12.83
C LEU A 48 12.31 14.56 13.55
N ALA A 49 12.14 14.30 14.86
CA ALA A 49 13.11 13.56 15.64
C ALA A 49 13.24 12.11 15.13
N ASN A 50 12.12 11.41 14.95
CA ASN A 50 12.09 10.05 14.44
C ASN A 50 12.67 9.97 13.02
N ALA A 51 12.23 10.85 12.12
CA ALA A 51 12.75 10.90 10.77
C ALA A 51 14.26 11.19 10.73
N THR A 52 14.76 12.10 11.58
CA THR A 52 16.20 12.40 11.70
C THR A 52 16.98 11.17 12.19
N THR A 53 16.49 10.51 13.23
CA THR A 53 17.12 9.29 13.78
C THR A 53 17.20 8.20 12.73
N ALA A 54 16.12 7.94 12.00
CA ALA A 54 16.10 6.94 10.95
C ALA A 54 17.06 7.30 9.81
N LEU A 55 17.03 8.53 9.28
CA LEU A 55 17.94 8.96 8.20
C LEU A 55 19.42 8.77 8.58
N ASN A 56 19.77 9.14 9.81
CA ASN A 56 21.14 8.95 10.29
C ASN A 56 21.49 7.48 10.50
N TYR A 57 20.55 6.64 10.93
CA TYR A 57 20.75 5.18 11.06
C TYR A 57 21.09 4.54 9.70
N VAL A 58 20.39 4.94 8.63
CA VAL A 58 20.70 4.48 7.26
C VAL A 58 21.92 5.14 6.62
N GLY A 59 22.63 6.02 7.34
CA GLY A 59 23.83 6.68 6.83
C GLY A 59 23.56 7.76 5.77
N ILE A 60 22.34 8.28 5.69
CA ILE A 60 22.01 9.37 4.77
C ILE A 60 22.59 10.68 5.30
N THR A 61 23.37 11.38 4.48
CA THR A 61 24.02 12.64 4.84
C THR A 61 23.60 13.81 3.96
N THR A 62 23.88 15.03 4.40
CA THR A 62 23.74 16.23 3.56
C THR A 62 24.72 16.20 2.38
N LYS A 63 24.56 17.13 1.42
CA LYS A 63 25.50 17.33 0.30
C LYS A 63 26.96 17.57 0.75
N THR A 64 27.17 18.02 2.00
CA THR A 64 28.51 18.27 2.57
C THR A 64 29.05 17.08 3.37
N GLY A 65 28.38 15.92 3.33
CA GLY A 65 28.76 14.73 4.10
C GLY A 65 28.42 14.80 5.60
N LYS A 66 27.80 15.89 6.06
CA LYS A 66 27.39 16.04 7.46
C LYS A 66 26.12 15.24 7.77
N THR A 67 26.01 14.75 9.00
CA THR A 67 24.80 14.12 9.53
C THR A 67 23.58 15.04 9.43
N ILE A 68 22.40 14.44 9.33
CA ILE A 68 21.15 15.18 9.28
C ILE A 68 20.81 15.65 10.71
N THR A 69 20.54 16.95 10.84
CA THR A 69 20.02 17.55 12.08
C THR A 69 18.54 17.89 11.91
N PRO A 70 17.76 18.02 13.01
CA PRO A 70 16.35 18.41 12.92
C PRO A 70 16.12 19.74 12.19
N SER A 71 17.04 20.71 12.34
CA SER A 71 16.96 21.99 11.64
C SER A 71 17.17 21.84 10.13
N SER A 72 18.20 21.09 9.73
CA SER A 72 18.47 20.83 8.30
C SER A 72 17.35 20.01 7.65
N LEU A 73 16.78 19.05 8.38
CA LEU A 73 15.66 18.23 7.92
C LEU A 73 14.39 19.06 7.76
N LYS A 74 14.09 19.95 8.72
CA LYS A 74 12.93 20.85 8.64
C LYS A 74 12.93 21.66 7.35
N THR A 75 14.07 22.23 6.95
CA THR A 75 14.19 22.96 5.68
C THR A 75 13.89 22.08 4.47
N GLN A 76 14.37 20.83 4.46
CA GLN A 76 14.07 19.90 3.36
C GLN A 76 12.59 19.53 3.32
N ILE A 77 11.98 19.27 4.48
CA ILE A 77 10.56 18.93 4.59
C ILE A 77 9.67 20.09 4.14
N THR A 78 9.97 21.33 4.53
CA THR A 78 9.23 22.50 4.04
C THR A 78 9.29 22.59 2.51
N GLY A 79 10.46 22.35 1.91
CA GLY A 79 10.59 22.28 0.45
C GLY A 79 9.74 21.17 -0.16
N LEU A 80 9.78 19.97 0.40
CA LEU A 80 9.01 18.81 -0.08
C LEU A 80 7.49 18.98 0.09
N ILE A 81 7.04 19.73 1.10
CA ILE A 81 5.62 20.09 1.27
C ILE A 81 5.20 21.11 0.22
N ASN A 82 6.05 22.10 -0.09
CA ASN A 82 5.79 23.05 -1.18
C ASN A 82 5.74 22.34 -2.55
N ASP A 83 6.58 21.30 -2.73
CA ASP A 83 6.56 20.42 -3.91
C ASP A 83 5.40 19.40 -3.87
N LYS A 84 4.54 19.44 -2.83
CA LYS A 84 3.39 18.55 -2.60
C LYS A 84 3.72 17.06 -2.45
N LEU A 85 5.00 16.69 -2.34
CA LEU A 85 5.44 15.30 -2.15
C LEU A 85 5.21 14.80 -0.73
N LEU A 86 5.18 15.73 0.22
CA LEU A 86 4.78 15.50 1.60
C LEU A 86 3.57 16.36 1.95
N ILE A 87 2.79 15.91 2.91
CA ILE A 87 1.69 16.69 3.50
C ILE A 87 1.79 16.65 5.02
N TYR A 88 1.04 17.50 5.70
CA TYR A 88 0.85 17.41 7.14
C TYR A 88 -0.32 16.49 7.45
N GLY A 89 -0.08 15.44 8.22
CA GLY A 89 -1.12 14.55 8.74
C GLY A 89 -1.49 14.87 10.19
N ALA A 90 -1.95 13.85 10.91
CA ALA A 90 -2.35 13.98 12.31
C ALA A 90 -1.23 14.59 13.18
N GLY A 91 -1.61 15.44 14.12
CA GLY A 91 -0.65 16.17 14.98
C GLY A 91 0.23 17.16 14.22
N HIS A 92 -0.14 17.53 12.98
CA HIS A 92 0.65 18.39 12.10
C HIS A 92 2.08 17.85 11.84
N LEU A 93 2.19 16.51 11.79
CA LEU A 93 3.44 15.82 11.49
C LEU A 93 3.56 15.53 9.99
N PRO A 94 4.76 15.59 9.40
CA PRO A 94 4.98 15.29 7.99
C PRO A 94 4.70 13.81 7.68
N GLN A 95 4.08 13.56 6.53
CA GLN A 95 3.85 12.24 5.96
C GLN A 95 4.04 12.26 4.44
N CYS A 96 4.36 11.11 3.85
CA CYS A 96 4.37 10.97 2.40
C CYS A 96 2.97 11.24 1.83
N HIS A 97 2.88 11.89 0.67
CA HIS A 97 1.59 12.15 0.06
C HIS A 97 0.89 10.82 -0.28
N PRO A 98 -0.34 10.56 0.22
CA PRO A 98 -1.01 9.26 0.09
C PRO A 98 -1.12 8.77 -1.36
N LEU A 99 -1.38 9.65 -2.32
CA LEU A 99 -1.49 9.27 -3.75
C LEU A 99 -0.24 8.62 -4.36
N ILE A 100 0.96 8.82 -3.79
CA ILE A 100 2.22 8.29 -4.32
C ILE A 100 2.93 7.34 -3.35
N VAL A 101 2.37 7.11 -2.16
CA VAL A 101 3.07 6.38 -1.08
C VAL A 101 3.49 4.98 -1.51
N GLU A 102 2.64 4.24 -2.23
CA GLU A 102 3.01 2.90 -2.72
C GLU A 102 3.92 2.96 -3.92
N GLN A 103 3.78 3.93 -4.83
CA GLN A 103 4.73 4.08 -5.94
C GLN A 103 6.14 4.34 -5.43
N VAL A 104 6.27 5.24 -4.45
CA VAL A 104 7.55 5.51 -3.80
C VAL A 104 8.04 4.26 -3.06
N THR A 105 7.18 3.56 -2.33
CA THR A 105 7.60 2.35 -1.60
C THR A 105 8.08 1.26 -2.55
N ARG A 106 7.37 1.01 -3.66
CA ARG A 106 7.76 0.06 -4.72
C ARG A 106 9.06 0.48 -5.41
N ASP A 107 9.26 1.77 -5.66
CA ASP A 107 10.52 2.31 -6.19
C ASP A 107 11.70 2.07 -5.23
N VAL A 108 11.47 2.16 -3.91
CA VAL A 108 12.49 1.85 -2.89
C VAL A 108 12.82 0.36 -2.83
N VAL A 109 11.80 -0.50 -2.90
CA VAL A 109 11.98 -1.96 -2.99
C VAL A 109 12.82 -2.33 -4.22
N GLN A 110 12.58 -1.67 -5.35
CA GLN A 110 13.31 -1.94 -6.60
C GLN A 110 14.72 -1.33 -6.62
N SER A 111 14.92 -0.15 -6.02
CA SER A 111 16.22 0.55 -6.05
C SER A 111 17.22 0.06 -4.99
N GLY A 112 16.78 -0.75 -4.02
CA GLY A 112 17.65 -1.46 -3.07
C GLY A 112 17.78 -0.91 -1.63
N PRO A 113 17.47 0.36 -1.28
CA PRO A 113 17.62 0.83 0.10
C PRO A 113 16.46 0.46 1.03
N PHE A 114 15.53 -0.41 0.60
CA PHE A 114 14.36 -0.80 1.38
C PHE A 114 14.72 -1.42 2.73
N GLU A 115 15.52 -2.48 2.73
CA GLU A 115 15.83 -3.23 3.95
C GLU A 115 16.51 -2.35 5.02
N PRO A 116 17.56 -1.56 4.71
CA PRO A 116 18.14 -0.66 5.70
C PRO A 116 17.15 0.38 6.24
N MET A 117 16.29 0.96 5.39
CA MET A 117 15.28 1.94 5.82
C MET A 117 14.20 1.30 6.69
N LEU A 118 13.78 0.09 6.35
CA LEU A 118 12.83 -0.70 7.12
C LEU A 118 13.35 -0.97 8.53
N GLN A 119 14.60 -1.42 8.66
CA GLN A 119 15.23 -1.63 9.96
C GLN A 119 15.31 -0.32 10.77
N ALA A 120 15.60 0.80 10.11
CA ALA A 120 15.58 2.11 10.76
C ALA A 120 14.18 2.47 11.33
N VAL A 121 13.12 2.17 10.58
CA VAL A 121 11.72 2.40 11.01
C VAL A 121 11.35 1.48 12.17
N ARG A 122 11.68 0.19 12.11
CA ARG A 122 11.42 -0.79 13.19
C ARG A 122 12.11 -0.45 14.50
N ASN A 123 13.33 0.07 14.44
CA ASN A 123 14.08 0.53 15.61
C ASN A 123 13.44 1.75 16.30
N ILE A 124 12.53 2.45 15.62
CA ILE A 124 11.82 3.60 16.17
C ILE A 124 10.42 3.20 16.59
N PHE A 125 9.66 2.57 15.68
CA PHE A 125 8.33 2.06 15.93
C PHE A 125 8.41 0.57 16.21
N HIS A 126 8.43 0.25 17.50
CA HIS A 126 8.23 -1.12 17.94
C HIS A 126 6.73 -1.32 18.17
N PRO A 127 6.03 -2.13 17.35
CA PRO A 127 4.67 -2.51 17.69
C PRO A 127 4.69 -3.14 19.08
N HIS A 128 3.78 -2.70 19.94
CA HIS A 128 3.77 -3.17 21.32
C HIS A 128 3.47 -4.68 21.32
N ARG A 129 4.37 -5.48 21.88
CA ARG A 129 4.20 -6.93 21.99
C ARG A 129 3.65 -7.27 23.36
N GLN A 130 2.47 -7.89 23.39
CA GLN A 130 1.82 -8.26 24.64
C GLN A 130 1.41 -9.74 24.59
N TYR A 131 1.81 -10.50 25.62
CA TYR A 131 1.30 -11.86 25.79
C TYR A 131 -0.19 -11.82 26.13
N SER A 132 -0.98 -12.62 25.43
CA SER A 132 -2.40 -12.80 25.72
C SER A 132 -2.66 -14.22 26.20
N GLY A 133 -3.02 -14.35 27.48
CA GLY A 133 -3.39 -15.65 28.04
C GLY A 133 -4.64 -16.26 27.40
N ARG A 134 -5.53 -15.44 26.80
CA ARG A 134 -6.75 -15.92 26.13
C ARG A 134 -6.45 -16.66 24.83
N VAL A 135 -5.45 -16.22 24.08
CA VAL A 135 -5.04 -16.84 22.80
C VAL A 135 -3.70 -17.56 22.90
N ASN A 136 -3.14 -17.65 24.11
CA ASN A 136 -1.89 -18.35 24.45
C ASN A 136 -0.70 -18.01 23.52
N ARG A 137 -0.56 -16.73 23.14
CA ARG A 137 0.53 -16.25 22.27
C ARG A 137 0.83 -14.77 22.48
N ILE A 138 1.94 -14.30 21.91
CA ILE A 138 2.29 -12.88 21.81
C ILE A 138 1.44 -12.24 20.70
N ARG A 139 0.79 -11.13 21.00
CA ARG A 139 0.03 -10.31 20.05
C ARG A 139 0.82 -9.10 19.60
N HIS A 140 0.62 -8.71 18.35
CA HIS A 140 1.16 -7.48 17.77
C HIS A 140 0.12 -6.37 17.92
N ILE A 141 0.33 -5.47 18.88
CA ILE A 141 -0.66 -4.45 19.21
C ILE A 141 -0.43 -3.21 18.35
N CYS A 142 -1.31 -3.02 17.37
CA CYS A 142 -1.46 -1.77 16.61
C CYS A 142 -2.56 -0.92 17.25
N ARG A 143 -2.27 0.35 17.55
CA ARG A 143 -3.16 1.28 18.27
C ARG A 143 -4.00 2.16 17.36
N SER A 144 -3.66 2.21 16.07
CA SER A 144 -4.34 3.02 15.06
C SER A 144 -4.38 2.29 13.72
N LYS A 145 -5.25 2.75 12.82
CA LYS A 145 -5.30 2.27 11.43
C LYS A 145 -3.96 2.49 10.73
N ASP A 146 -3.30 3.62 10.96
CA ASP A 146 -1.98 3.91 10.38
C ASP A 146 -0.90 2.95 10.86
N GLU A 147 -0.91 2.57 12.14
CA GLU A 147 0.02 1.55 12.66
C GLU A 147 -0.25 0.17 12.04
N LEU A 148 -1.52 -0.22 11.92
CA LEU A 148 -1.91 -1.46 11.27
C LEU A 148 -1.46 -1.47 9.79
N TYR A 149 -1.78 -0.43 9.03
CA TYR A 149 -1.41 -0.34 7.62
C TYR A 149 0.10 -0.31 7.44
N ARG A 150 0.85 0.39 8.31
CA ARG A 150 2.32 0.35 8.28
C ARG A 150 2.80 -1.08 8.47
N GLU A 151 2.45 -1.77 9.55
CA GLU A 151 2.91 -3.15 9.80
C GLU A 151 2.48 -4.13 8.70
N ALA A 152 1.24 -4.04 8.23
CA ALA A 152 0.73 -4.89 7.16
C ALA A 152 1.42 -4.60 5.82
N ARG A 153 1.69 -3.34 5.46
CA ARG A 153 2.48 -3.00 4.26
C ARG A 153 3.89 -3.56 4.34
N LEU A 154 4.52 -3.45 5.51
CA LEU A 154 5.87 -3.98 5.71
C LEU A 154 5.89 -5.50 5.52
N ALA A 155 4.96 -6.22 6.16
CA ALA A 155 4.79 -7.66 5.97
C ALA A 155 4.54 -8.03 4.49
N LEU A 156 3.71 -7.25 3.78
CA LEU A 156 3.43 -7.44 2.35
C LEU A 156 4.71 -7.28 1.49
N TYR A 157 5.52 -6.25 1.72
CA TYR A 157 6.73 -5.99 0.94
C TYR A 157 7.89 -6.93 1.30
N GLU A 158 7.94 -7.44 2.53
CA GLU A 158 8.88 -8.48 2.96
C GLU A 158 8.44 -9.90 2.59
N GLN A 159 7.26 -10.06 2.00
CA GLN A 159 6.66 -11.35 1.64
C GLN A 159 6.34 -12.23 2.87
N ASP A 160 6.13 -11.62 4.04
CA ASP A 160 5.62 -12.28 5.26
C ASP A 160 4.09 -12.25 5.28
N TYR A 161 3.48 -12.95 4.32
CA TYR A 161 2.04 -12.93 4.13
C TYR A 161 1.28 -13.69 5.23
N ASP A 162 1.90 -14.68 5.86
CA ASP A 162 1.33 -15.42 6.99
C ASP A 162 1.02 -14.51 8.19
N ALA A 163 1.76 -13.41 8.33
CA ALA A 163 1.52 -12.41 9.35
C ALA A 163 0.27 -11.54 9.08
N LEU A 164 -0.18 -11.40 7.83
CA LEU A 164 -1.25 -10.46 7.47
C LEU A 164 -2.58 -10.78 8.18
N PRO A 165 -3.21 -11.97 8.05
CA PRO A 165 -4.48 -12.24 8.74
C PRO A 165 -4.38 -12.02 10.25
N GLN A 166 -3.20 -12.32 10.79
CA GLN A 166 -2.93 -12.22 12.21
C GLN A 166 -2.88 -10.78 12.72
N LEU A 167 -2.29 -9.85 11.96
CA LEU A 167 -2.26 -8.42 12.30
C LEU A 167 -3.66 -7.81 12.38
N PHE A 168 -4.55 -8.14 11.44
CA PHE A 168 -5.91 -7.61 11.39
C PHE A 168 -6.79 -8.20 12.50
N LEU A 169 -6.60 -9.49 12.80
CA LEU A 169 -7.26 -10.15 13.93
C LEU A 169 -6.81 -9.55 15.27
N ASP A 170 -5.52 -9.31 15.46
CA ASP A 170 -5.00 -8.70 16.69
C ASP A 170 -5.47 -7.25 16.84
N TYR A 171 -5.49 -6.46 15.75
CA TYR A 171 -6.00 -5.10 15.75
C TYR A 171 -7.47 -5.04 16.16
N SER A 172 -8.32 -5.89 15.57
CA SER A 172 -9.76 -5.96 15.87
C SER A 172 -10.03 -6.37 17.31
N ASN A 173 -9.26 -7.33 17.84
CA ASN A 173 -9.40 -7.80 19.21
C ASN A 173 -8.92 -6.78 20.26
N TYR A 174 -7.92 -5.95 19.91
CA TYR A 174 -7.40 -4.93 20.82
C TYR A 174 -8.25 -3.65 20.79
N ASN A 175 -8.68 -3.22 19.61
CA ASN A 175 -9.44 -1.99 19.40
C ASN A 175 -10.93 -2.28 19.22
N TYR A 176 -11.56 -2.96 20.19
CA TYR A 176 -12.95 -3.43 20.09
C TYR A 176 -13.98 -2.34 19.73
N TYR A 177 -13.71 -1.07 20.10
CA TYR A 177 -14.59 0.07 19.82
C TYR A 177 -14.18 0.88 18.58
N ALA A 178 -13.05 0.55 17.95
CA ALA A 178 -12.65 1.20 16.70
C ALA A 178 -13.42 0.61 15.52
N THR A 179 -13.53 1.39 14.45
CA THR A 179 -14.05 0.89 13.17
C THR A 179 -13.23 -0.33 12.74
N PRO A 180 -13.87 -1.49 12.50
CA PRO A 180 -13.19 -2.65 11.96
C PRO A 180 -12.52 -2.31 10.64
N VAL A 181 -11.35 -2.89 10.42
CA VAL A 181 -10.62 -2.79 9.15
C VAL A 181 -10.50 -4.22 8.64
N ALA A 182 -11.02 -4.49 7.45
CA ALA A 182 -10.89 -5.80 6.82
C ALA A 182 -9.53 -5.92 6.10
N LEU A 183 -9.02 -7.15 5.99
CA LEU A 183 -7.78 -7.40 5.23
C LEU A 183 -7.99 -7.07 3.75
N GLU A 184 -9.18 -7.35 3.24
CA GLU A 184 -9.60 -7.08 1.87
C GLU A 184 -9.56 -5.58 1.55
N ASP A 185 -10.09 -4.75 2.45
CA ASP A 185 -10.06 -3.28 2.30
C ASP A 185 -8.61 -2.76 2.25
N PHE A 186 -7.75 -3.30 3.11
CA PHE A 186 -6.33 -2.98 3.09
C PHE A 186 -5.66 -3.37 1.77
N LEU A 187 -5.91 -4.58 1.27
CA LEU A 187 -5.35 -5.04 0.00
C LEU A 187 -5.84 -4.15 -1.15
N LEU A 188 -7.12 -3.78 -1.16
CA LEU A 188 -7.67 -2.85 -2.15
C LEU A 188 -6.97 -1.49 -2.08
N ASP A 189 -6.79 -0.93 -0.88
CA ASP A 189 -6.15 0.38 -0.68
C ASP A 189 -4.67 0.38 -1.12
N VAL A 190 -3.91 -0.64 -0.75
CA VAL A 190 -2.45 -0.71 -1.00
C VAL A 190 -2.16 -1.14 -2.43
N VAL A 191 -2.89 -2.11 -2.96
CA VAL A 191 -2.61 -2.63 -4.30
C VAL A 191 -3.12 -1.66 -5.38
N ASN A 192 -4.24 -0.98 -5.18
CA ASN A 192 -4.78 -0.01 -6.16
C ASN A 192 -4.22 1.42 -6.05
N ASN A 193 -3.08 1.65 -5.39
CA ASN A 193 -2.54 2.99 -5.21
C ASN A 193 -1.14 3.27 -5.82
N PRO A 194 -1.00 3.23 -7.15
CA PRO A 194 -1.92 2.76 -8.17
C PRO A 194 -1.79 1.24 -8.34
N PHE A 195 -2.72 0.64 -9.08
CA PHE A 195 -2.56 -0.73 -9.55
C PHE A 195 -1.28 -0.88 -10.41
N ASP A 196 -0.50 -1.93 -10.14
CA ASP A 196 0.73 -2.26 -10.86
C ASP A 196 0.77 -3.76 -11.16
N VAL A 197 0.49 -4.09 -12.42
CA VAL A 197 0.47 -5.47 -12.93
C VAL A 197 1.82 -6.17 -12.79
N THR A 198 2.92 -5.44 -13.00
CA THR A 198 4.27 -6.02 -12.97
C THR A 198 4.64 -6.37 -11.53
N TRP A 199 4.23 -5.53 -10.57
CA TRP A 199 4.39 -5.84 -9.16
C TRP A 199 3.53 -7.03 -8.73
N LEU A 200 2.26 -7.07 -9.13
CA LEU A 200 1.34 -8.16 -8.78
C LEU A 200 1.87 -9.52 -9.26
N GLN A 201 2.35 -9.60 -10.51
CA GLN A 201 2.90 -10.82 -11.10
C GLN A 201 4.19 -11.34 -10.42
N ARG A 202 4.84 -10.55 -9.56
CA ARG A 202 6.02 -10.98 -8.78
C ARG A 202 5.66 -11.65 -7.46
N LEU A 203 4.39 -11.59 -7.04
CA LEU A 203 3.95 -12.26 -5.82
C LEU A 203 4.03 -13.78 -5.98
N PRO A 204 4.27 -14.54 -4.89
CA PRO A 204 4.12 -16.00 -4.93
C PRO A 204 2.70 -16.41 -5.35
N ALA A 205 2.56 -17.56 -6.01
CA ALA A 205 1.32 -17.97 -6.70
C ALA A 205 0.05 -17.92 -5.82
N GLU A 206 0.13 -18.35 -4.56
CA GLU A 206 -0.98 -18.30 -3.60
C GLU A 206 -1.41 -16.86 -3.29
N HIS A 207 -0.46 -15.96 -3.08
CA HIS A 207 -0.71 -14.56 -2.77
C HIS A 207 -1.15 -13.76 -3.98
N TYR A 208 -0.55 -14.05 -5.15
CA TYR A 208 -1.03 -13.55 -6.44
C TYR A 208 -2.52 -13.89 -6.62
N SER A 209 -2.88 -15.15 -6.38
CA SER A 209 -4.25 -15.64 -6.52
C SER A 209 -5.21 -14.92 -5.57
N MET A 210 -4.84 -14.82 -4.29
CA MET A 210 -5.63 -14.13 -3.27
C MET A 210 -5.86 -12.65 -3.64
N VAL A 211 -4.79 -11.92 -3.97
CA VAL A 211 -4.88 -10.49 -4.29
C VAL A 211 -5.69 -10.26 -5.58
N LEU A 212 -5.46 -11.06 -6.63
CA LEU A 212 -6.22 -10.96 -7.88
C LEU A 212 -7.73 -11.16 -7.63
N LYS A 213 -8.09 -12.18 -6.86
CA LYS A 213 -9.49 -12.40 -6.44
C LYS A 213 -10.06 -11.20 -5.69
N THR A 214 -9.35 -10.68 -4.68
CA THR A 214 -9.80 -9.51 -3.91
C THR A 214 -10.04 -8.30 -4.81
N LEU A 215 -9.14 -8.04 -5.76
CA LEU A 215 -9.26 -6.94 -6.71
C LEU A 215 -10.47 -7.11 -7.64
N LEU A 216 -10.68 -8.30 -8.19
CA LEU A 216 -11.83 -8.60 -9.07
C LEU A 216 -13.15 -8.46 -8.34
N VAL A 217 -13.27 -9.06 -7.15
CA VAL A 217 -14.48 -8.95 -6.31
C VAL A 217 -14.75 -7.50 -5.94
N GLY A 218 -13.72 -6.75 -5.54
CA GLY A 218 -13.84 -5.33 -5.21
C GLY A 218 -14.26 -4.48 -6.42
N ALA A 219 -13.72 -4.78 -7.61
CA ALA A 219 -14.11 -4.10 -8.84
C ALA A 219 -15.55 -4.42 -9.24
N THR A 220 -16.00 -5.69 -9.16
CA THR A 220 -17.41 -6.05 -9.36
C THR A 220 -18.30 -5.30 -8.37
N ALA A 221 -17.98 -5.36 -7.07
CA ALA A 221 -18.81 -4.76 -6.02
C ALA A 221 -18.97 -3.23 -6.17
N SER A 222 -17.97 -2.57 -6.77
CA SER A 222 -17.98 -1.14 -7.04
C SER A 222 -18.30 -0.76 -8.49
N LEU A 223 -18.61 -1.74 -9.34
CA LEU A 223 -18.87 -1.58 -10.78
C LEU A 223 -17.77 -0.79 -11.52
N LYS A 224 -16.52 -0.97 -11.11
CA LYS A 224 -15.36 -0.30 -11.72
C LYS A 224 -14.79 -1.10 -12.89
N PRO A 225 -14.26 -0.44 -13.94
CA PRO A 225 -13.54 -1.12 -15.00
C PRO A 225 -12.39 -1.96 -14.45
N ALA A 226 -12.28 -3.19 -14.94
CA ALA A 226 -11.32 -4.18 -14.46
C ALA A 226 -10.66 -4.96 -15.61
N ASP A 227 -10.50 -4.33 -16.77
CA ASP A 227 -10.02 -4.99 -17.99
C ASP A 227 -8.64 -5.61 -17.80
N GLN A 228 -7.71 -4.89 -17.17
CA GLN A 228 -6.38 -5.43 -16.84
C GLN A 228 -6.43 -6.62 -15.86
N LEU A 229 -7.40 -6.63 -14.95
CA LEU A 229 -7.58 -7.74 -14.01
C LEU A 229 -8.22 -8.95 -14.69
N LEU A 230 -9.13 -8.71 -15.63
CA LEU A 230 -9.71 -9.75 -16.47
C LEU A 230 -8.64 -10.39 -17.36
N ASP A 231 -7.78 -9.59 -17.99
CA ASP A 231 -6.67 -10.11 -18.80
C ASP A 231 -5.76 -11.02 -17.96
N LEU A 232 -5.50 -10.65 -16.70
CA LEU A 232 -4.71 -11.48 -15.77
C LEU A 232 -5.42 -12.77 -15.37
N LEU A 233 -6.74 -12.72 -15.22
CA LEU A 233 -7.58 -13.89 -14.91
C LEU A 233 -7.66 -14.86 -16.09
N GLU A 234 -7.86 -14.36 -17.31
CA GLU A 234 -7.93 -15.17 -18.54
C GLU A 234 -6.61 -15.91 -18.80
N ASN A 235 -5.48 -15.30 -18.43
CA ASN A 235 -4.15 -15.88 -18.59
C ASN A 235 -3.64 -16.60 -17.32
N HIS A 236 -4.50 -16.79 -16.30
CA HIS A 236 -4.11 -17.42 -15.06
C HIS A 236 -3.78 -18.91 -15.27
N PRO A 237 -2.60 -19.40 -14.87
CA PRO A 237 -2.18 -20.78 -15.17
C PRO A 237 -2.89 -21.84 -14.32
N ALA A 238 -3.47 -21.45 -13.19
CA ALA A 238 -4.24 -22.37 -12.36
C ALA A 238 -5.69 -22.40 -12.83
N ASP A 239 -6.09 -23.54 -13.38
CA ASP A 239 -7.48 -23.92 -13.61
C ASP A 239 -8.07 -24.37 -12.27
N SER A 240 -8.54 -23.40 -11.47
CA SER A 240 -9.26 -23.67 -10.23
C SER A 240 -10.74 -23.35 -10.44
N SER A 241 -11.62 -24.16 -9.84
CA SER A 241 -13.06 -23.93 -9.89
C SER A 241 -13.44 -22.53 -9.42
N GLU A 242 -12.71 -21.98 -8.45
CA GLU A 242 -12.89 -20.62 -7.94
C GLU A 242 -12.57 -19.54 -8.99
N PHE A 243 -11.46 -19.67 -9.73
CA PHE A 243 -11.13 -18.72 -10.79
C PHE A 243 -12.06 -18.83 -11.99
N ASN A 244 -12.53 -20.04 -12.30
CA ASN A 244 -13.52 -20.23 -13.35
C ASN A 244 -14.85 -19.56 -13.00
N VAL A 245 -15.31 -19.66 -11.74
CA VAL A 245 -16.50 -18.94 -11.26
C VAL A 245 -16.33 -17.42 -11.41
N LEU A 246 -15.17 -16.88 -11.01
CA LEU A 246 -14.89 -15.45 -11.19
C LEU A 246 -14.85 -15.07 -12.68
N LEU A 247 -14.30 -15.92 -13.55
CA LEU A 247 -14.20 -15.65 -14.98
C LEU A 247 -15.59 -15.64 -15.63
N VAL A 248 -16.46 -16.60 -15.28
CA VAL A 248 -17.87 -16.62 -15.66
C VAL A 248 -18.57 -15.34 -15.21
N GLU A 249 -18.40 -14.94 -13.94
CA GLU A 249 -18.96 -13.69 -13.41
C GLU A 249 -18.51 -12.47 -14.24
N GLN A 250 -17.21 -12.33 -14.50
CA GLN A 250 -16.66 -11.22 -15.28
C GLN A 250 -17.19 -11.19 -16.71
N TYR A 251 -17.38 -12.35 -17.35
CA TYR A 251 -17.96 -12.46 -18.69
C TYR A 251 -19.44 -12.10 -18.72
N LEU A 252 -20.22 -12.59 -17.76
CA LEU A 252 -21.64 -12.24 -17.64
C LEU A 252 -21.83 -10.72 -17.48
N LEU A 253 -21.04 -10.08 -16.60
CA LEU A 253 -21.08 -8.63 -16.38
C LEU A 253 -20.70 -7.81 -17.62
N ARG A 254 -19.99 -8.40 -18.58
CA ARG A 254 -19.56 -7.78 -19.84
C ARG A 254 -20.34 -8.26 -21.06
N ASN A 255 -21.45 -8.97 -20.87
CA ASN A 255 -22.28 -9.53 -21.94
C ASN A 255 -21.51 -10.49 -22.88
N ARG A 256 -20.51 -11.20 -22.36
CA ARG A 256 -19.72 -12.25 -23.06
C ARG A 256 -20.30 -13.63 -22.77
N LEU A 257 -21.58 -13.82 -23.13
CA LEU A 257 -22.37 -14.99 -22.69
C LEU A 257 -21.84 -16.33 -23.24
N THR A 258 -21.35 -16.34 -24.48
CA THR A 258 -20.80 -17.55 -25.10
C THR A 258 -19.52 -18.00 -24.41
N GLU A 259 -18.63 -17.07 -24.05
CA GLU A 259 -17.43 -17.41 -23.30
C GLU A 259 -17.76 -17.87 -21.87
N ALA A 260 -18.77 -17.27 -21.23
CA ALA A 260 -19.25 -17.71 -19.91
C ALA A 260 -19.76 -19.15 -19.94
N GLU A 261 -20.55 -19.53 -20.95
CA GLU A 261 -21.06 -20.90 -21.13
C GLU A 261 -19.91 -21.92 -21.25
N VAL A 262 -18.91 -21.62 -22.10
CA VAL A 262 -17.75 -22.50 -22.32
C VAL A 262 -16.95 -22.76 -21.03
N ILE A 263 -16.80 -21.76 -20.16
CA ILE A 263 -16.10 -21.93 -18.88
C ILE A 263 -16.97 -22.65 -17.86
N LEU A 264 -18.27 -22.36 -17.82
CA LEU A 264 -19.21 -23.01 -16.91
C LEU A 264 -19.27 -24.52 -17.16
N ASP A 265 -19.36 -24.94 -18.42
CA ASP A 265 -19.37 -26.37 -18.80
C ASP A 265 -18.12 -27.11 -18.32
N LYS A 266 -16.95 -26.46 -18.31
CA LYS A 266 -15.70 -27.05 -17.78
C LYS A 266 -15.64 -27.13 -16.26
N THR A 267 -16.46 -26.35 -15.57
CA THR A 267 -16.42 -26.21 -14.09
C THR A 267 -17.39 -27.16 -13.40
N VAL A 268 -18.40 -27.64 -14.11
CA VAL A 268 -19.47 -28.51 -13.60
C VAL A 268 -19.13 -30.01 -13.74
N ASP A 269 -18.10 -30.36 -14.52
CA ASP A 269 -17.52 -31.71 -14.64
C ASP A 269 -16.49 -32.01 -13.52
#